data_AF-A0A3C1KBF9-F1
#
_entry.id   AF-A0A3C1KBF9-F1
#
_cell.length_a   1.000
_cell.length_b   1.000
_cell.length_c   1.000
_cell.angle_alpha   90.00
_cell.angle_beta   90.00
_cell.angle_gamma   90.00
#
_symmetry.space_group_name_H-M   'P 1'
#
loop_
_entity.id
_entity.type
_entity.pdbx_description
1 polymer ?
#
loop_
_entity_poly.entity_id
_entity_poly.type
_entity_poly.pdbx_seq_one_letter_code
_entity_poly.pdbx_strand_id
1 'polypeptide(L)'
;MCAQARHDDAVGLPLTDAARLTALDDALALWRGEVGGDLGDAPAADALRAASARLRDALRRERARTLDATGRAADAVPAWRALHDAQPYDDEAAAGLLASLRAAGRTSDALAVFAAHRARLRDDLGSSPGPALVAAHAALLREDAPVAGRVRIGLRSAPTPLIGRDGDLAAVATLLAEARIVTILGAGGLGKTRLAQ
;
A
#
# COMPACT_ATOMS: atom_id res chain seq x y z
N MET A 1 -36.06 14.28 -17.71
CA MET A 1 -37.02 13.74 -16.74
C MET A 1 -36.73 12.26 -16.56
N CYS A 2 -36.44 11.88 -15.33
CA CYS A 2 -35.81 10.64 -14.86
C CYS A 2 -36.39 9.32 -15.40
N ALA A 3 -35.50 8.38 -15.74
CA ALA A 3 -35.78 6.94 -15.66
C ALA A 3 -34.51 6.20 -15.23
N GLN A 4 -34.31 6.20 -13.91
CA GLN A 4 -33.33 5.42 -13.18
C GLN A 4 -33.72 3.93 -13.27
N ALA A 5 -33.11 3.17 -14.17
CA ALA A 5 -33.23 1.72 -14.16
C ALA A 5 -32.14 1.13 -13.27
N ARG A 6 -32.51 0.87 -12.02
CA ARG A 6 -31.82 -0.02 -11.10
C ARG A 6 -31.95 -1.46 -11.66
N HIS A 7 -30.81 -2.10 -11.92
CA HIS A 7 -30.57 -3.52 -12.12
C HIS A 7 -29.11 -3.68 -11.64
N ASP A 8 -28.72 -4.51 -10.69
CA ASP A 8 -29.34 -5.68 -10.11
C ASP A 8 -28.68 -5.83 -8.73
N ASP A 9 -29.47 -5.83 -7.65
CA ASP A 9 -29.00 -6.29 -6.34
C ASP A 9 -28.85 -7.81 -6.42
N ALA A 10 -27.68 -8.27 -6.86
CA ALA A 10 -27.29 -9.65 -6.67
C ALA A 10 -27.07 -9.86 -5.16
N VAL A 11 -28.11 -10.36 -4.48
CA VAL A 11 -28.02 -10.98 -3.15
C VAL A 11 -27.22 -12.28 -3.29
N GLY A 12 -25.92 -12.15 -3.54
CA GLY A 12 -24.95 -13.20 -3.28
C GLY A 12 -24.51 -13.05 -1.84
N LEU A 13 -24.63 -14.10 -1.03
CA LEU A 13 -23.87 -14.18 0.22
C LEU A 13 -22.43 -13.75 -0.08
N PRO A 14 -21.81 -12.87 0.72
CA PRO A 14 -20.48 -12.38 0.42
C PRO A 14 -19.57 -13.57 0.19
N LEU A 15 -19.06 -13.72 -1.03
CA LEU A 15 -18.08 -14.74 -1.35
C LEU A 15 -16.92 -14.56 -0.38
N THR A 16 -16.46 -15.67 0.20
CA THR A 16 -15.19 -15.67 0.93
C THR A 16 -14.09 -15.16 0.00
N ASP A 17 -13.04 -14.55 0.54
CA ASP A 17 -11.97 -14.01 -0.32
C ASP A 17 -11.34 -15.08 -1.22
N ALA A 18 -11.26 -16.33 -0.74
CA ALA A 18 -10.81 -17.47 -1.54
C ALA A 18 -11.77 -17.79 -2.71
N ALA A 19 -13.08 -17.82 -2.46
CA ALA A 19 -14.07 -18.04 -3.52
C ALA A 19 -14.09 -16.87 -4.52
N ARG A 20 -13.91 -15.64 -4.04
CA ARG A 20 -13.78 -14.43 -4.87
C ARG A 20 -12.55 -14.51 -5.77
N LEU A 21 -11.39 -14.86 -5.24
CA LEU A 21 -10.16 -15.03 -6.03
C LEU A 21 -10.34 -16.10 -7.12
N THR A 22 -10.94 -17.24 -6.77
CA THR A 22 -11.22 -18.31 -7.72
C THR A 22 -12.13 -17.82 -8.85
N ALA A 23 -13.24 -17.15 -8.52
CA ALA A 23 -14.15 -16.60 -9.52
C ALA A 23 -13.49 -15.55 -10.43
N LEU A 24 -12.58 -14.73 -9.88
CA LEU A 24 -11.83 -13.74 -10.65
C LEU A 24 -10.80 -14.40 -11.56
N ASP A 25 -10.10 -15.44 -11.09
CA ASP A 25 -9.17 -16.24 -11.89
C ASP A 25 -9.90 -16.93 -13.05
N ASP A 26 -11.04 -17.57 -12.77
CA ASP A 26 -11.89 -18.23 -13.77
C ASP A 26 -12.40 -17.22 -14.82
N ALA A 27 -12.87 -16.05 -14.38
CA ALA A 27 -13.32 -15.00 -15.29
C ALA A 27 -12.17 -14.50 -16.18
N LEU A 28 -10.98 -14.23 -15.61
CA LEU A 28 -9.81 -13.78 -16.36
C LEU A 28 -9.31 -14.84 -17.36
N ALA A 29 -9.48 -16.14 -17.04
CA ALA A 29 -9.14 -17.25 -17.93
C ALA A 29 -10.05 -17.35 -19.17
N LEU A 30 -11.20 -16.66 -19.20
CA LEU A 30 -12.11 -16.66 -20.38
C LEU A 30 -11.47 -15.98 -21.60
N TRP A 31 -10.49 -15.10 -21.40
CA TRP A 31 -9.77 -14.44 -22.48
C TRP A 31 -8.71 -15.36 -23.09
N ARG A 32 -9.04 -15.95 -24.25
CA ARG A 32 -8.21 -16.95 -24.96
C ARG A 32 -7.49 -16.42 -26.21
N GLY A 33 -7.41 -15.09 -26.39
CA GLY A 33 -6.78 -14.47 -27.55
C GLY A 33 -7.20 -13.02 -27.79
N GLU A 34 -6.97 -12.52 -29.00
CA GLU A 34 -7.43 -11.21 -29.42
C GLU A 34 -8.96 -11.18 -29.53
N VAL A 35 -9.56 -10.24 -28.82
CA VAL A 35 -11.01 -10.09 -28.77
C VAL A 35 -11.49 -9.49 -30.09
N GLY A 36 -12.48 -10.09 -30.73
CA GLY A 36 -13.01 -9.59 -32.00
C GLY A 36 -12.06 -9.77 -33.19
N GLY A 37 -11.02 -10.62 -33.07
CA GLY A 37 -10.12 -10.91 -34.18
C GLY A 37 -10.80 -11.58 -35.38
N ASP A 38 -11.95 -12.23 -35.16
CA ASP A 38 -12.82 -12.80 -36.18
C ASP A 38 -13.65 -11.75 -36.94
N LEU A 39 -13.72 -10.52 -36.43
CA LEU A 39 -14.48 -9.41 -37.02
C LEU A 39 -13.65 -8.54 -37.96
N GLY A 40 -12.33 -8.78 -38.07
CA GLY A 40 -11.41 -7.97 -38.88
C GLY A 40 -11.43 -6.48 -38.51
N ASP A 41 -11.39 -5.60 -39.52
CA ASP A 41 -11.35 -4.13 -39.35
C ASP A 41 -12.75 -3.50 -39.15
N ALA A 42 -13.77 -4.28 -38.79
CA ALA A 42 -15.09 -3.74 -38.52
C ALA A 42 -15.06 -2.78 -37.32
N PRO A 43 -15.77 -1.63 -37.33
CA PRO A 43 -15.84 -0.74 -36.16
C PRO A 43 -16.34 -1.43 -34.88
N ALA A 44 -17.15 -2.48 -35.03
CA ALA A 44 -17.59 -3.32 -33.92
C ALA A 44 -16.43 -4.09 -33.25
N ALA A 45 -15.38 -4.44 -33.98
CA ALA A 45 -14.18 -5.08 -33.46
C ALA A 45 -13.43 -4.15 -32.50
N ASP A 46 -13.21 -2.89 -32.90
CA ASP A 46 -12.57 -1.88 -32.04
C ASP A 46 -13.38 -1.63 -30.77
N ALA A 47 -14.70 -1.47 -30.90
CA ALA A 47 -15.60 -1.26 -29.76
C ALA A 47 -15.57 -2.45 -28.79
N LEU A 48 -15.57 -3.68 -29.31
CA LEU A 48 -15.50 -4.90 -28.51
C LEU A 48 -14.12 -5.03 -27.82
N ARG A 49 -13.02 -4.77 -28.54
CA ARG A 49 -11.66 -4.75 -27.98
C ARG A 49 -11.56 -3.77 -26.82
N ALA A 50 -12.06 -2.54 -26.99
CA ALA A 50 -12.04 -1.51 -25.96
C ALA A 50 -12.91 -1.88 -24.74
N ALA A 51 -14.15 -2.34 -24.96
CA ALA A 51 -15.05 -2.76 -23.88
C ALA A 51 -14.48 -3.94 -23.09
N SER A 52 -13.91 -4.92 -23.80
CA SER A 52 -13.31 -6.10 -23.19
C SER A 52 -12.03 -5.77 -22.42
N ALA A 53 -11.19 -4.86 -22.91
CA ALA A 53 -10.02 -4.37 -22.18
C ALA A 53 -10.42 -3.70 -20.85
N ARG A 54 -11.43 -2.81 -20.87
CA ARG A 54 -11.97 -2.16 -19.66
C ARG A 54 -12.48 -3.18 -18.63
N LEU A 55 -13.22 -4.20 -19.09
CA LEU A 55 -13.71 -5.25 -18.21
C LEU A 55 -12.56 -6.07 -17.61
N ARG A 56 -11.58 -6.46 -18.43
CA ARG A 56 -10.42 -7.21 -17.98
C ARG A 56 -9.62 -6.44 -16.93
N ASP A 57 -9.43 -5.14 -17.14
CA ASP A 57 -8.71 -4.27 -16.20
C ASP A 57 -9.47 -4.11 -14.89
N ALA A 58 -10.81 -4.00 -14.93
CA ALA A 58 -11.64 -3.99 -13.74
C ALA A 58 -11.50 -5.30 -12.92
N LEU A 59 -11.52 -6.46 -13.59
CA LEU A 59 -11.33 -7.76 -12.93
C LEU A 59 -9.93 -7.93 -12.35
N ARG A 60 -8.89 -7.51 -13.08
CA ARG A 60 -7.50 -7.52 -12.58
C ARG A 60 -7.34 -6.67 -11.33
N ARG A 61 -7.98 -5.50 -11.31
CA ARG A 61 -7.96 -4.58 -10.18
C ARG A 61 -8.64 -5.17 -8.95
N GLU A 62 -9.82 -5.76 -9.13
CA GLU A 62 -10.53 -6.43 -8.05
C GLU A 62 -9.75 -7.61 -7.49
N ARG A 63 -9.12 -8.40 -8.38
CA ARG A 63 -8.23 -9.50 -7.98
C ARG A 63 -7.04 -9.00 -7.17
N ALA A 64 -6.37 -7.94 -7.63
CA ALA A 64 -5.23 -7.36 -6.93
C ALA A 64 -5.62 -6.84 -5.54
N ARG A 65 -6.74 -6.11 -5.43
CA ARG A 65 -7.29 -5.65 -4.14
C ARG A 65 -7.62 -6.81 -3.20
N THR A 66 -8.18 -7.89 -3.71
CA THR A 66 -8.50 -9.08 -2.90
C THR A 66 -7.22 -9.77 -2.40
N LEU A 67 -6.18 -9.84 -3.23
CA LEU A 67 -4.87 -10.36 -2.81
C LEU A 67 -4.22 -9.48 -1.74
N ASP A 68 -4.25 -8.16 -1.90
CA ASP A 68 -3.74 -7.23 -0.89
C ASP A 68 -4.49 -7.36 0.43
N ALA A 69 -5.83 -7.43 0.40
CA ALA A 69 -6.66 -7.56 1.59
C ALA A 69 -6.43 -8.88 2.35
N THR A 70 -6.00 -9.94 1.65
CA THR A 70 -5.70 -11.25 2.23
C THR A 70 -4.22 -11.41 2.63
N GLY A 71 -3.43 -10.33 2.59
CA GLY A 71 -2.00 -10.35 2.94
C GLY A 71 -1.10 -11.01 1.88
N ARG A 72 -1.63 -11.30 0.69
CA ARG A 72 -0.91 -11.90 -0.45
C ARG A 72 -0.37 -10.84 -1.40
N ALA A 73 0.20 -9.77 -0.85
CA ALA A 73 0.65 -8.60 -1.62
C ALA A 73 1.67 -8.95 -2.73
N ALA A 74 2.58 -9.90 -2.48
CA ALA A 74 3.54 -10.35 -3.49
C ALA A 74 2.85 -10.91 -4.76
N ASP A 75 1.72 -11.59 -4.59
CA ASP A 75 0.91 -12.13 -5.70
C ASP A 75 0.09 -11.03 -6.42
N ALA A 76 -0.16 -9.90 -5.76
CA ALA A 76 -0.88 -8.75 -6.32
C ALA A 76 0.01 -7.90 -7.26
N VAL A 77 1.33 -7.87 -7.02
CA VAL A 77 2.29 -7.04 -7.77
C VAL A 77 2.18 -7.21 -9.29
N PRO A 78 2.13 -8.43 -9.88
CA PRO A 78 2.02 -8.59 -11.33
C PRO A 78 0.74 -7.98 -11.91
N ALA A 79 -0.38 -8.08 -11.19
CA ALA A 79 -1.66 -7.54 -11.64
C ALA A 79 -1.65 -6.01 -11.62
N TRP A 80 -1.16 -5.40 -10.54
CA TRP A 80 -1.00 -3.94 -10.45
C TRP A 80 -0.01 -3.40 -11.48
N ARG A 81 1.10 -4.11 -11.73
CA ARG A 81 2.06 -3.72 -12.76
C ARG A 81 1.46 -3.75 -14.16
N ALA A 82 0.72 -4.80 -14.50
CA ALA A 82 0.04 -4.88 -15.79
C ALA A 82 -0.98 -3.73 -15.99
N LEU A 83 -1.70 -3.33 -14.93
CA LEU A 83 -2.61 -2.17 -14.97
C LEU A 83 -1.84 -0.86 -15.17
N HIS A 84 -0.76 -0.65 -14.43
CA HIS A 84 0.07 0.55 -14.54
C HIS A 84 0.73 0.68 -15.93
N ASP A 85 1.23 -0.43 -16.48
CA ASP A 85 1.87 -0.43 -17.80
C ASP A 85 0.85 -0.16 -18.92
N ALA A 86 -0.37 -0.69 -18.79
CA ALA A 86 -1.46 -0.45 -19.74
C ALA A 86 -2.04 0.97 -19.65
N GLN A 87 -2.01 1.58 -18.46
CA GLN A 87 -2.58 2.90 -18.18
C GLN A 87 -1.57 3.75 -17.39
N PRO A 88 -0.51 4.26 -18.06
CA PRO A 88 0.62 4.89 -17.38
C PRO A 88 0.31 6.15 -16.56
N TYR A 89 -0.86 6.76 -16.77
CA TYR A 89 -1.33 7.94 -16.05
C TYR A 89 -2.38 7.62 -14.97
N ASP A 90 -2.67 6.34 -14.73
CA ASP A 90 -3.58 5.93 -13.66
C ASP A 90 -2.85 5.90 -12.31
N ASP A 91 -3.07 6.95 -11.53
CA ASP A 91 -2.55 7.09 -10.17
C ASP A 91 -3.01 5.97 -9.23
N GLU A 92 -4.20 5.40 -9.45
CA GLU A 92 -4.73 4.33 -8.60
C GLU A 92 -3.96 3.03 -8.85
N ALA A 93 -3.68 2.70 -10.12
CA ALA A 93 -2.85 1.55 -10.45
C ALA A 93 -1.42 1.70 -9.92
N ALA A 94 -0.85 2.91 -10.02
CA ALA A 94 0.46 3.22 -9.45
C ALA A 94 0.47 3.11 -7.91
N ALA A 95 -0.57 3.62 -7.24
CA ALA A 95 -0.68 3.58 -5.78
C ALA A 95 -0.84 2.13 -5.26
N GLY A 96 -1.65 1.31 -5.94
CA GLY A 96 -1.78 -0.12 -5.66
C GLY A 96 -0.45 -0.85 -5.81
N LEU A 97 0.28 -0.61 -6.91
CA LEU A 97 1.59 -1.20 -7.14
C LEU A 97 2.60 -0.81 -6.05
N LEU A 98 2.63 0.46 -5.64
CA LEU A 98 3.47 0.94 -4.53
C LEU A 98 3.16 0.21 -3.22
N ALA A 99 1.87 0.09 -2.88
CA ALA A 99 1.43 -0.54 -1.66
C ALA A 99 1.77 -2.05 -1.63
N SER A 100 1.52 -2.78 -2.71
CA SER A 100 1.82 -4.21 -2.79
C SER A 100 3.34 -4.47 -2.78
N LEU A 101 4.14 -3.65 -3.48
CA LEU A 101 5.60 -3.77 -3.46
C LEU A 101 6.15 -3.52 -2.05
N ARG A 102 5.64 -2.51 -1.33
CA ARG A 102 5.99 -2.26 0.07
C ARG A 102 5.66 -3.46 0.95
N ALA A 103 4.43 -3.95 0.89
CA ALA A 103 3.99 -5.08 1.70
C ALA A 103 4.76 -6.37 1.38
N ALA A 104 5.30 -6.50 0.16
CA ALA A 104 6.22 -7.57 -0.23
C ALA A 104 7.70 -7.33 0.14
N GLY A 105 8.01 -6.27 0.90
CA GLY A 105 9.38 -5.92 1.32
C GLY A 105 10.26 -5.31 0.23
N ARG A 106 9.67 -4.86 -0.88
CA ARG A 106 10.37 -4.34 -2.07
C ARG A 106 10.28 -2.81 -2.16
N THR A 107 10.60 -2.12 -1.08
CA THR A 107 10.44 -0.65 -0.98
C THR A 107 11.25 0.11 -2.03
N SER A 108 12.47 -0.32 -2.34
CA SER A 108 13.29 0.31 -3.39
C SER A 108 12.62 0.26 -4.77
N ASP A 109 11.96 -0.85 -5.11
CA ASP A 109 11.20 -0.97 -6.36
C ASP A 109 9.98 -0.03 -6.35
N ALA A 110 9.30 0.09 -5.21
CA ALA A 110 8.16 1.00 -5.04
C ALA A 110 8.57 2.47 -5.22
N LEU A 111 9.72 2.87 -4.69
CA LEU A 111 10.29 4.21 -4.88
C LEU A 111 10.65 4.48 -6.34
N ALA A 112 11.21 3.50 -7.05
CA ALA A 112 11.53 3.62 -8.47
C ALA A 112 10.26 3.82 -9.32
N VAL A 113 9.19 3.07 -9.03
CA VAL A 113 7.88 3.23 -9.69
C VAL A 113 7.33 4.64 -9.49
N PHE A 114 7.33 5.16 -8.26
CA PHE A 114 6.84 6.51 -7.98
C PHE A 114 7.63 7.58 -8.71
N ALA A 115 8.97 7.48 -8.70
CA ALA A 115 9.83 8.43 -9.38
C ALA A 115 9.54 8.45 -10.89
N ALA A 116 9.41 7.29 -11.52
CA ALA A 116 9.07 7.17 -12.94
C ALA A 116 7.68 7.72 -13.26
N HIS A 117 6.67 7.43 -12.44
CA HIS A 117 5.30 7.93 -12.60
C HIS A 117 5.23 9.44 -12.50
N ARG A 118 5.87 10.02 -11.47
CA ARG A 118 5.92 11.47 -11.26
C ARG A 118 6.65 12.18 -12.40
N ALA A 119 7.76 11.63 -12.88
CA ALA A 119 8.48 12.21 -14.01
C ALA A 119 7.58 12.24 -15.25
N ARG A 120 6.90 11.14 -15.55
CA ARG A 120 5.98 11.02 -16.69
C ARG A 120 4.82 12.02 -16.63
N LEU A 121 4.14 12.14 -15.48
CA LEU A 121 3.06 13.14 -15.31
C LEU A 121 3.55 14.57 -15.53
N ARG A 122 4.74 14.89 -15.01
CA ARG A 122 5.34 16.22 -15.17
C ARG A 122 5.71 16.47 -16.63
N ASP A 123 6.38 15.51 -17.26
CA ASP A 123 7.00 15.69 -18.57
C ASP A 123 5.95 15.64 -19.70
N ASP A 124 4.95 14.76 -19.59
CA ASP A 124 3.93 14.56 -20.63
C ASP A 124 2.68 15.42 -20.43
N LEU A 125 2.26 15.64 -19.17
CA LEU A 125 1.00 16.32 -18.83
C LEU A 125 1.19 17.64 -18.06
N GLY A 126 2.41 18.00 -17.64
CA GLY A 126 2.65 19.17 -16.81
C GLY A 126 1.99 19.11 -15.43
N SER A 127 1.59 17.91 -14.98
CA SER A 127 0.79 17.71 -13.77
C SER A 127 1.61 17.06 -12.66
N SER A 128 1.01 16.97 -11.46
CA SER A 128 1.61 16.30 -10.30
C SER A 128 0.78 15.06 -9.91
N PRO A 129 1.40 14.07 -9.25
CA PRO A 129 0.69 12.92 -8.69
C PRO A 129 -0.49 13.35 -7.80
N GLY A 130 -1.61 12.67 -7.97
CA GLY A 130 -2.80 12.84 -7.16
C GLY A 130 -2.62 12.38 -5.70
N PRO A 131 -3.57 12.74 -4.82
CA PRO A 131 -3.42 12.59 -3.38
C PRO A 131 -3.26 11.14 -2.91
N ALA A 132 -3.93 10.18 -3.57
CA ALA A 132 -3.82 8.76 -3.22
C ALA A 132 -2.39 8.23 -3.44
N LEU A 133 -1.78 8.57 -4.57
CA LEU A 133 -0.41 8.17 -4.89
C LEU A 133 0.62 8.87 -3.99
N VAL A 134 0.41 10.15 -3.68
CA VAL A 134 1.23 10.89 -2.71
C VAL A 134 1.16 10.25 -1.32
N ALA A 135 -0.03 9.85 -0.86
CA ALA A 135 -0.21 9.17 0.43
C ALA A 135 0.48 7.80 0.45
N ALA A 136 0.42 7.03 -0.64
CA ALA A 136 1.14 5.77 -0.78
C ALA A 136 2.66 5.97 -0.71
N HIS A 137 3.20 6.97 -1.40
CA HIS A 137 4.62 7.31 -1.30
C HIS A 137 5.03 7.77 0.10
N ALA A 138 4.23 8.59 0.76
CA ALA A 138 4.47 8.99 2.14
C ALA A 138 4.45 7.80 3.10
N ALA A 139 3.69 6.73 2.79
CA ALA A 139 3.79 5.48 3.52
C ALA A 139 5.17 4.83 3.34
N LEU A 140 5.67 4.70 2.10
CA LEU A 140 7.01 4.17 1.80
C LEU A 140 8.08 4.73 2.73
N LEU A 141 8.16 6.07 2.78
CA LEU A 141 9.17 6.80 3.55
C LEU A 141 9.07 6.61 5.07
N ARG A 142 7.90 6.23 5.61
CA ARG A 142 7.72 6.00 7.04
C ARG A 142 8.34 4.70 7.56
N GLU A 143 8.56 3.70 6.71
CA GLU A 143 9.26 2.45 7.08
C GLU A 143 10.76 2.50 6.77
N ASP A 144 11.17 3.25 5.73
CA ASP A 144 12.58 3.55 5.46
C ASP A 144 13.19 4.52 6.48
N ALA A 145 12.37 5.20 7.26
CA ALA A 145 12.83 5.78 8.53
C ALA A 145 13.10 4.61 9.47
N PRO A 146 14.37 4.20 9.71
CA PRO A 146 14.66 3.15 10.67
C PRO A 146 14.01 3.59 11.97
N VAL A 147 12.97 2.87 12.45
CA VAL A 147 12.07 3.25 13.55
C VAL A 147 12.66 4.43 14.29
N ALA A 148 12.38 5.64 13.78
CA ALA A 148 12.98 6.83 14.34
C ALA A 148 12.20 7.02 15.63
N GLY A 149 12.61 6.28 16.66
CA GLY A 149 12.00 6.28 17.96
C GLY A 149 11.88 7.73 18.34
N ARG A 150 10.62 8.19 18.47
CA ARG A 150 10.19 9.55 18.84
C ARG A 150 11.37 10.51 18.88
N VAL A 151 11.59 11.31 17.83
CA VAL A 151 12.71 12.28 17.77
C VAL A 151 12.98 12.86 19.17
N ARG A 152 14.02 12.35 19.82
CA ARG A 152 14.38 12.67 21.20
C ARG A 152 15.16 13.98 21.17
N ILE A 153 14.47 15.09 20.96
CA ILE A 153 15.10 16.42 20.92
C ILE A 153 15.64 16.74 22.33
N GLY A 154 16.97 16.82 22.46
CA GLY A 154 17.63 17.25 23.71
C GLY A 154 18.15 16.14 24.63
N LEU A 155 18.03 14.85 24.28
CA LEU A 155 18.61 13.77 25.07
C LEU A 155 20.07 13.49 24.63
N ARG A 156 21.03 13.68 25.54
CA ARG A 156 22.41 13.23 25.33
C ARG A 156 22.46 11.72 25.53
N SER A 157 22.87 10.97 24.51
CA SER A 157 23.19 9.55 24.66
C SER A 157 24.42 9.41 25.56
N ALA A 158 24.30 8.65 26.66
CA ALA A 158 25.41 8.42 27.57
C ALA A 158 26.37 7.38 26.95
N PRO A 159 27.68 7.65 26.88
CA PRO A 159 28.65 6.79 26.18
C PRO A 159 29.00 5.47 26.91
N THR A 160 28.41 5.20 28.09
CA THR A 160 28.69 3.99 28.88
C THR A 160 27.38 3.36 29.36
N PRO A 161 27.27 2.01 29.32
CA PRO A 161 26.08 1.31 29.80
C PRO A 161 25.88 1.55 31.29
N LEU A 162 24.61 1.66 31.72
CA LEU A 162 24.25 1.80 33.13
C LEU A 162 24.29 0.42 33.79
N ILE A 163 25.29 0.21 34.66
CA ILE A 163 25.52 -1.10 35.31
C ILE A 163 24.64 -1.24 36.56
N GLY A 164 23.97 -2.40 36.72
CA GLY A 164 23.29 -2.80 37.96
C GLY A 164 21.95 -2.13 38.23
N ARG A 165 21.26 -1.65 37.18
CA ARG A 165 19.97 -0.94 37.28
C ARG A 165 18.86 -1.56 36.44
N ASP A 166 19.02 -2.80 36.00
CA ASP A 166 18.05 -3.50 35.14
C ASP A 166 16.65 -3.59 35.80
N GLY A 167 16.61 -3.83 37.11
CA GLY A 167 15.35 -3.87 37.87
C GLY A 167 14.64 -2.51 37.94
N ASP A 168 15.39 -1.43 38.11
CA ASP A 168 14.83 -0.07 38.14
C ASP A 168 14.34 0.37 36.75
N LEU A 169 15.07 -0.01 35.70
CA LEU A 169 14.66 0.21 34.30
C LEU A 169 13.37 -0.53 33.97
N ALA A 170 13.26 -1.80 34.39
CA ALA A 170 12.04 -2.58 34.22
C ALA A 170 10.85 -1.94 34.95
N ALA A 171 11.05 -1.47 36.19
CA ALA A 171 10.01 -0.80 36.96
C ALA A 171 9.54 0.50 36.30
N VAL A 172 10.46 1.33 35.79
CA VAL A 172 10.10 2.56 35.07
C VAL A 172 9.39 2.26 33.75
N ALA A 173 9.82 1.23 33.02
CA ALA A 173 9.15 0.81 31.79
C ALA A 173 7.70 0.38 32.03
N THR A 174 7.45 -0.39 33.09
CA THR A 174 6.09 -0.75 33.52
C THR A 174 5.26 0.48 33.88
N LEU A 175 5.81 1.40 34.68
CA LEU A 175 5.09 2.61 35.08
C LEU A 175 4.77 3.53 33.91
N LEU A 176 5.63 3.61 32.89
CA LEU A 176 5.39 4.40 31.68
C LEU A 176 4.29 3.81 30.78
N ALA A 177 3.99 2.51 30.91
CA ALA A 177 2.88 1.89 30.20
C ALA A 177 1.53 2.28 30.80
N GLU A 178 1.49 2.58 32.10
CA GLU A 178 0.25 2.84 32.86
C GLU A 178 0.05 4.34 33.17
N ALA A 179 1.13 5.11 33.28
CA ALA A 179 1.11 6.52 33.66
C ALA A 179 1.78 7.41 32.62
N ARG A 180 1.15 8.56 32.33
CA ARG A 180 1.67 9.56 31.39
C ARG A 180 2.92 10.28 31.90
N ILE A 181 3.12 10.35 33.22
CA ILE A 181 4.25 11.03 33.86
C ILE A 181 4.77 10.13 34.99
N VAL A 182 6.09 9.86 34.96
CA VAL A 182 6.80 9.10 35.99
C VAL A 182 7.92 9.98 36.54
N THR A 183 7.96 10.17 37.86
CA THR A 183 8.96 11.00 38.54
C THR A 183 9.97 10.12 39.25
N ILE A 184 11.26 10.29 38.96
CA ILE A 184 12.36 9.52 39.59
C ILE A 184 12.96 10.36 40.72
N LEU A 185 12.79 9.91 41.96
CA LEU A 185 13.28 10.59 43.18
C LEU A 185 14.51 9.87 43.77
N GLY A 186 15.37 10.63 44.45
CA GLY A 186 16.51 10.07 45.20
C GLY A 186 17.64 11.07 45.42
N ALA A 187 18.60 10.72 46.28
CA ALA A 187 19.74 11.57 46.62
C ALA A 187 20.61 11.93 45.40
N GLY A 188 21.31 13.07 45.46
CA GLY A 188 22.23 13.53 44.41
C GLY A 188 23.30 12.47 44.10
N GLY A 189 23.71 12.36 42.83
CA GLY A 189 24.77 11.43 42.41
C GLY A 189 24.35 9.97 42.14
N LEU A 190 23.11 9.56 42.47
CA LEU A 190 22.64 8.17 42.26
C LEU A 190 22.30 7.78 40.80
N GLY A 191 22.61 8.62 39.82
CA GLY A 191 22.37 8.28 38.41
C GLY A 191 20.92 8.39 37.92
N LYS A 192 20.01 9.07 38.64
CA LYS A 192 18.60 9.27 38.22
C LYS A 192 18.45 9.89 36.84
N THR A 193 19.29 10.86 36.51
CA THR A 193 19.33 11.48 35.18
C THR A 193 19.77 10.48 34.11
N ARG A 194 20.65 9.52 34.45
CA ARG A 194 21.10 8.46 33.54
C ARG A 194 20.03 7.37 33.38
N LEU A 195 19.22 7.14 34.41
CA LEU A 195 18.07 6.22 34.36
C LEU A 195 16.87 6.79 33.58
N ALA A 196 16.76 8.12 33.50
CA ALA A 196 15.69 8.80 32.76
C ALA A 196 15.99 9.00 31.25
N GLN A 197 17.21 8.71 30.78
CA GLN A 197 17.64 8.85 29.38
C GLN A 197 17.38 7.57 28.59
#